data_AF-A0A9P3PW63-F1
#
_entry.id   AF-A0A9P3PW63-F1
#
_cell.length_a   1.000
_cell.length_b   1.000
_cell.length_c   1.000
_cell.angle_alpha   90.00
_cell.angle_beta   90.00
_cell.angle_gamma   90.00
#
_symmetry.space_group_name_H-M   'P 1'
#
loop_
_entity.id
_entity.type
_entity.pdbx_description
1 polymer ?
#
loop_
_entity_poly.entity_id
_entity_poly.type
_entity_poly.pdbx_seq_one_letter_code
_entity_poly.pdbx_strand_id
1 'polypeptide(L)'
;MHSSASATFGLAGLSIALSPTEQREQPTLDEVLDDIEGEQDAFHTNTANPSANGGINDGDNDANQEYSDDEDDLAEADNADASALRMEALNEIILNASKGVSERTAREYQGQMKRCVQFLRDQKLISKDDPFFSATPSVNTPTLIVAWIMDSCDEIRLDGTRKPKEELRDGYTHAQKMRASMTYAFGRLHGLGSLPWHPSETTDRMLGNPSVSNVVSSYMVSLRRRKVQDGETATSARAITLEIMKRLFVHNNRPENRVVKPYVPGKRGKKALHQWGGARTRRLLTTIYTLAFTCLLRFDEVLKICAHHVTHFPGNDKLIKLELPFRKTHQYGGK
;
A
#
# COMPACT_ATOMS: atom_id res chain seq x y z
N MET A 1 -48.81 24.11 23.31
CA MET A 1 -47.41 24.19 23.79
C MET A 1 -46.58 23.27 22.91
N HIS A 2 -45.59 23.84 22.22
CA HIS A 2 -44.71 23.12 21.30
C HIS A 2 -43.84 22.12 22.06
N SER A 3 -43.77 20.88 21.55
CA SER A 3 -42.72 19.93 21.92
C SER A 3 -41.97 19.57 20.64
N SER A 4 -40.76 20.12 20.52
CA SER A 4 -39.80 19.78 19.47
C SER A 4 -39.32 18.34 19.66
N ALA A 5 -39.45 17.51 18.63
CA ALA A 5 -38.73 16.25 18.53
C ALA A 5 -37.31 16.53 18.03
N SER A 6 -36.32 16.25 18.88
CA SER A 6 -34.89 16.22 18.54
C SER A 6 -34.56 14.82 17.99
N ALA A 7 -33.97 14.76 16.79
CA ALA A 7 -33.54 13.51 16.18
C ALA A 7 -32.07 13.23 16.52
N THR A 8 -31.85 12.24 17.39
CA THR A 8 -30.52 11.67 17.67
C THR A 8 -30.27 10.52 16.71
N PHE A 9 -29.38 10.71 15.73
CA PHE A 9 -28.92 9.64 14.83
C PHE A 9 -27.80 8.84 15.51
N GLY A 10 -28.10 7.63 15.98
CA GLY A 10 -27.12 6.71 16.54
C GLY A 10 -26.53 5.78 15.48
N LEU A 11 -25.20 5.84 15.30
CA LEU A 11 -24.41 4.96 14.42
C LEU A 11 -24.24 3.55 15.01
N ALA A 12 -25.34 2.83 15.24
CA ALA A 12 -25.31 1.51 15.90
C ALA A 12 -24.49 0.46 15.12
N GLY A 13 -24.52 0.48 13.78
CA GLY A 13 -23.79 -0.51 12.97
C GLY A 13 -22.26 -0.33 12.98
N LEU A 14 -21.76 0.90 13.13
CA LEU A 14 -20.32 1.15 13.29
C LEU A 14 -19.82 0.66 14.64
N SER A 15 -20.61 0.82 15.70
CA SER A 15 -20.27 0.27 17.01
C SER A 15 -20.28 -1.25 17.02
N ILE A 16 -21.16 -1.90 16.25
CA ILE A 16 -21.20 -3.37 16.13
C ILE A 16 -19.99 -3.89 15.34
N ALA A 17 -19.55 -3.17 14.31
CA ALA A 17 -18.33 -3.51 13.57
C ALA A 17 -17.04 -3.30 14.40
N LEU A 18 -17.11 -2.47 15.44
CA LEU A 18 -15.99 -2.14 16.34
C LEU A 18 -16.12 -2.76 17.74
N SER A 19 -17.23 -3.42 18.07
CA SER A 19 -17.47 -4.04 19.39
C SER A 19 -16.86 -5.44 19.48
N PRO A 20 -16.27 -5.81 20.62
CA PRO A 20 -15.68 -7.13 20.83
C PRO A 20 -16.76 -8.13 21.24
N THR A 21 -17.48 -8.73 20.27
CA THR A 21 -18.35 -9.86 20.57
C THR A 21 -18.29 -10.93 19.48
N GLU A 22 -18.06 -12.17 19.94
CA GLU A 22 -17.84 -13.43 19.22
C GLU A 22 -16.55 -13.55 18.40
N GLN A 23 -15.49 -14.04 19.08
CA GLN A 23 -14.29 -14.77 18.60
C GLN A 23 -13.90 -14.68 17.10
N ARG A 24 -14.04 -13.53 16.46
CA ARG A 24 -13.35 -13.23 15.21
C ARG A 24 -11.94 -12.83 15.61
N GLU A 25 -10.95 -13.60 15.14
CA GLU A 25 -9.54 -13.25 15.29
C GLU A 25 -9.33 -11.82 14.79
N GLN A 26 -9.13 -10.89 15.73
CA GLN A 26 -8.76 -9.53 15.39
C GLN A 26 -7.45 -9.58 14.60
N PRO A 27 -7.29 -8.73 13.58
CA PRO A 27 -5.99 -8.56 12.95
C PRO A 27 -4.94 -8.33 14.03
N THR A 28 -3.82 -9.05 13.94
CA THR A 28 -2.68 -8.77 14.82
C THR A 28 -2.15 -7.37 14.51
N LEU A 29 -1.52 -6.72 15.48
CA LEU A 29 -0.90 -5.40 15.26
C LEU A 29 0.12 -5.49 14.10
N ASP A 30 0.85 -6.59 14.01
CA ASP A 30 1.83 -6.84 12.94
C ASP A 30 1.16 -6.89 11.56
N GLU A 31 0.00 -7.54 11.41
CA GLU A 31 -0.74 -7.54 10.13
C GLU A 31 -1.27 -6.15 9.74
N VAL A 32 -1.62 -5.34 10.73
CA VAL A 32 -2.06 -3.94 10.52
C VAL A 32 -0.87 -3.08 10.10
N LEU A 33 0.30 -3.28 10.72
CA LEU A 33 1.53 -2.57 10.39
C LEU A 33 2.07 -2.98 9.02
N ASP A 34 2.06 -4.27 8.67
CA ASP A 34 2.46 -4.77 7.35
C ASP A 34 1.62 -4.15 6.21
N ASP A 35 0.32 -3.96 6.42
CA ASP A 35 -0.57 -3.31 5.44
C ASP A 35 -0.29 -1.81 5.31
N ILE A 36 0.09 -1.16 6.42
CA ILE A 36 0.52 0.25 6.41
C ILE A 36 1.88 0.39 5.72
N GLU A 37 2.87 -0.43 6.06
CA GLU A 37 4.22 -0.39 5.50
C GLU A 37 4.23 -0.74 4.01
N GLY A 38 3.53 -1.81 3.60
CA GLY A 38 3.43 -2.21 2.20
C GLY A 38 2.79 -1.14 1.30
N GLU A 39 1.92 -0.30 1.85
CA GLU A 39 1.35 0.85 1.15
C GLU A 39 2.28 2.07 1.19
N GLN A 40 2.95 2.36 2.31
CA GLN A 40 3.92 3.45 2.44
C GLN A 40 5.14 3.26 1.51
N ASP A 41 5.61 2.03 1.35
CA ASP A 41 6.70 1.70 0.42
C ASP A 41 6.34 1.98 -1.03
N ALA A 42 5.06 1.85 -1.42
CA ALA A 42 4.61 2.23 -2.76
C ALA A 42 4.71 3.76 -3.00
N PHE A 43 4.65 4.57 -1.94
CA PHE A 43 4.80 6.03 -1.99
C PHE A 43 6.26 6.50 -1.85
N HIS A 44 7.13 5.76 -1.16
CA HIS A 44 8.50 6.20 -0.83
C HIS A 44 9.58 5.88 -1.88
N THR A 45 9.26 5.22 -2.99
CA THR A 45 10.23 4.78 -4.03
C THR A 45 11.01 5.89 -4.77
N ASN A 46 10.94 7.16 -4.37
CA ASN A 46 11.63 8.26 -5.07
C ASN A 46 12.54 9.16 -4.22
N THR A 47 12.93 8.77 -3.00
CA THR A 47 13.98 9.48 -2.25
C THR A 47 15.35 8.86 -2.48
N ALA A 48 15.80 8.83 -3.73
CA ALA A 48 17.23 8.71 -4.01
C ALA A 48 17.87 10.10 -3.81
N ASN A 49 18.62 10.25 -2.72
CA ASN A 49 19.47 11.41 -2.43
C ASN A 49 20.23 11.89 -3.67
N PRO A 50 20.12 13.16 -4.09
CA PRO A 50 21.16 13.81 -4.86
C PRO A 50 22.24 14.29 -3.88
N SER A 51 23.12 13.38 -3.45
CA SER A 51 24.40 13.82 -2.89
C SER A 51 25.25 14.36 -4.03
N ALA A 52 25.26 15.68 -4.18
CA ALA A 52 26.27 16.39 -4.94
C ALA A 52 26.69 17.67 -4.19
N ASN A 53 27.99 17.71 -3.91
CA ASN A 53 28.85 18.85 -3.57
C ASN A 53 29.01 19.33 -2.12
N GLY A 54 30.25 19.13 -1.65
CA GLY A 54 30.92 19.79 -0.53
C GLY A 54 32.03 18.85 -0.04
N GLY A 55 33.32 19.15 -0.10
CA GLY A 55 34.06 20.33 -0.51
C GLY A 55 35.53 19.93 -0.67
N ILE A 56 36.25 20.72 -1.47
CA ILE A 56 37.70 20.68 -1.63
C ILE A 56 38.30 21.20 -0.32
N ASN A 57 39.28 20.48 0.25
CA ASN A 57 40.04 20.96 1.40
C ASN A 57 41.01 22.06 0.95
N ASP A 58 40.86 23.23 1.54
CA ASP A 58 41.85 24.29 1.57
C ASP A 58 43.01 23.93 2.50
N GLY A 59 44.21 24.25 2.06
CA GLY A 59 45.41 24.37 2.86
C GLY A 59 46.34 25.31 2.14
N ASP A 60 46.24 26.61 2.44
CA ASP A 60 47.38 27.48 2.77
C ASP A 60 46.98 28.97 2.84
N ASN A 61 47.18 29.52 4.04
CA ASN A 61 47.82 30.80 4.37
C ASN A 61 47.48 32.12 3.64
N ASP A 62 47.08 33.06 4.51
CA ASP A 62 47.77 34.36 4.75
C ASP A 62 47.49 35.50 3.76
N ALA A 63 46.70 36.48 4.20
CA ALA A 63 47.06 37.91 4.18
C ALA A 63 45.92 38.79 4.72
N ASN A 64 46.30 39.72 5.59
CA ASN A 64 45.54 40.90 6.02
C ASN A 64 44.84 41.64 4.87
N GLN A 65 43.60 42.08 5.09
CA GLN A 65 43.18 43.39 4.58
C GLN A 65 42.03 44.00 5.38
N GLU A 66 42.37 45.06 6.14
CA GLU A 66 41.48 46.13 6.61
C GLU A 66 40.88 46.87 5.41
N TYR A 67 39.54 47.02 5.37
CA TYR A 67 38.79 48.09 4.70
C TYR A 67 37.41 48.14 5.39
N SER A 68 37.19 49.10 6.29
CA SER A 68 36.54 50.40 6.07
C SER A 68 35.03 50.29 5.79
N ASP A 69 34.27 50.63 6.83
CA ASP A 69 32.88 51.09 6.74
C ASP A 69 32.76 52.18 5.68
N ASP A 70 31.90 51.97 4.69
CA ASP A 70 31.22 53.06 3.99
C ASP A 70 29.85 52.57 3.50
N GLU A 71 28.90 53.47 3.67
CA GLU A 71 27.46 53.39 3.45
C GLU A 71 27.08 52.89 2.04
N ASP A 72 26.10 51.99 1.97
CA ASP A 72 25.13 51.95 0.87
C ASP A 72 23.84 51.28 1.37
N ASP A 73 23.11 52.06 2.16
CA ASP A 73 21.68 51.89 2.39
C ASP A 73 20.94 52.32 1.11
N LEU A 74 19.81 51.67 0.82
CA LEU A 74 18.80 52.00 -0.23
C LEU A 74 18.79 51.16 -1.52
N ALA A 75 18.51 49.86 -1.45
CA ALA A 75 17.80 49.13 -2.53
C ALA A 75 17.12 47.79 -2.14
N GLU A 76 16.86 47.48 -0.86
CA GLU A 76 16.41 46.12 -0.48
C GLU A 76 14.89 45.85 -0.54
N ALA A 77 14.04 46.86 -0.74
CA ALA A 77 12.59 46.67 -0.62
C ALA A 77 11.92 45.99 -1.84
N ASP A 78 12.44 46.17 -3.06
CA ASP A 78 11.83 45.61 -4.29
C ASP A 78 12.28 44.17 -4.62
N ASN A 79 13.36 43.70 -3.99
CA ASN A 79 13.95 42.38 -4.30
C ASN A 79 13.39 41.24 -3.43
N ALA A 80 12.82 41.58 -2.26
CA ALA A 80 12.21 40.61 -1.35
C ALA A 80 10.94 39.98 -1.94
N ASP A 81 10.10 40.77 -2.63
CA ASP A 81 8.85 40.32 -3.24
C ASP A 81 9.11 39.40 -4.46
N ALA A 82 10.11 39.76 -5.28
CA ALA A 82 10.57 38.93 -6.40
C ALA A 82 11.17 37.59 -5.93
N SER A 83 11.89 37.59 -4.79
CA SER A 83 12.44 36.38 -4.17
C SER A 83 11.35 35.47 -3.60
N ALA A 84 10.33 36.04 -2.94
CA ALA A 84 9.18 35.30 -2.42
C ALA A 84 8.38 34.62 -3.56
N LEU A 85 8.08 35.37 -4.63
CA LEU A 85 7.40 34.84 -5.83
C LEU A 85 8.20 33.71 -6.49
N ARG A 86 9.53 33.83 -6.54
CA ARG A 86 10.42 32.80 -7.09
C ARG A 86 10.43 31.53 -6.24
N MET A 87 10.41 31.66 -4.91
CA MET A 87 10.31 30.52 -4.00
C MET A 87 8.95 29.82 -4.07
N GLU A 88 7.85 30.56 -4.22
CA GLU A 88 6.52 29.98 -4.39
C GLU A 88 6.41 29.20 -5.71
N ALA A 89 6.89 29.78 -6.82
CA ALA A 89 6.96 29.08 -8.10
C ALA A 89 7.84 27.82 -8.04
N LEU A 90 8.99 27.90 -7.35
CA LEU A 90 9.86 26.74 -7.14
C LEU A 90 9.16 25.66 -6.30
N ASN A 91 8.45 26.04 -5.24
CA ASN A 91 7.66 25.12 -4.42
C ASN A 91 6.58 24.43 -5.25
N GLU A 92 5.89 25.15 -6.15
CA GLU A 92 4.90 24.56 -7.04
C GLU A 92 5.53 23.54 -8.02
N ILE A 93 6.69 23.89 -8.61
CA ILE A 93 7.44 22.98 -9.48
C ILE A 93 7.88 21.73 -8.73
N ILE A 94 8.44 21.89 -7.52
CA ILE A 94 8.86 20.78 -6.67
C ILE A 94 7.65 19.91 -6.30
N LEU A 95 6.51 20.52 -5.97
CA LEU A 95 5.28 19.81 -5.67
C LEU A 95 4.75 19.03 -6.89
N ASN A 96 4.78 19.63 -8.07
CA ASN A 96 4.35 18.97 -9.31
C ASN A 96 5.30 17.84 -9.73
N ALA A 97 6.61 18.03 -9.59
CA ALA A 97 7.62 17.01 -9.87
C ALA A 97 7.57 15.85 -8.85
N SER A 98 7.27 16.17 -7.58
CA SER A 98 7.17 15.20 -6.48
C SER A 98 5.76 14.59 -6.35
N LYS A 99 4.92 14.70 -7.38
CA LYS A 99 3.51 14.26 -7.33
C LYS A 99 3.38 12.76 -7.07
N GLY A 100 4.39 11.95 -7.41
CA GLY A 100 4.45 10.51 -7.09
C GLY A 100 3.37 9.64 -7.74
N VAL A 101 2.39 10.24 -8.40
CA VAL A 101 1.27 9.57 -9.08
C VAL A 101 1.10 10.14 -10.48
N SER A 102 0.68 9.30 -11.42
CA SER A 102 0.35 9.76 -12.77
C SER A 102 -0.84 10.73 -12.75
N GLU A 103 -0.92 11.63 -13.73
CA GLU A 103 -2.08 12.54 -13.85
C GLU A 103 -3.41 11.80 -13.96
N ARG A 104 -3.40 10.63 -14.61
CA ARG A 104 -4.58 9.77 -14.71
C ARG A 104 -4.99 9.28 -13.32
N THR A 105 -4.04 8.79 -12.53
CA THR A 105 -4.28 8.33 -11.16
C THR A 105 -4.79 9.46 -10.28
N ALA A 106 -4.19 10.66 -10.37
CA ALA A 106 -4.64 11.83 -9.61
C ALA A 106 -6.09 12.22 -9.95
N ARG A 107 -6.47 12.21 -11.23
CA ARG A 107 -7.86 12.44 -11.67
C ARG A 107 -8.81 11.38 -11.14
N GLU A 108 -8.40 10.13 -11.14
CA GLU A 108 -9.18 9.03 -10.59
C GLU A 108 -9.38 9.18 -9.06
N TYR A 109 -8.35 9.60 -8.33
CA TYR A 109 -8.46 9.89 -6.90
C TYR A 109 -9.37 11.08 -6.61
N GLN A 110 -9.27 12.17 -7.38
CA GLN A 110 -10.20 13.30 -7.26
C GLN A 110 -11.65 12.88 -7.52
N GLY A 111 -11.88 11.99 -8.48
CA GLY A 111 -13.20 11.40 -8.72
C GLY A 111 -13.73 10.64 -7.51
N GLN A 112 -12.87 9.86 -6.86
CA GLN A 112 -13.21 9.12 -5.63
C GLN A 112 -13.47 10.04 -4.44
N MET A 113 -12.69 11.09 -4.26
CA MET A 113 -12.92 12.11 -3.22
C MET A 113 -14.31 12.76 -3.35
N LYS A 114 -14.69 13.13 -4.58
CA LYS A 114 -16.03 13.72 -4.84
C LYS A 114 -17.16 12.75 -4.48
N ARG A 115 -17.00 11.46 -4.80
CA ARG A 115 -17.97 10.41 -4.45
C ARG A 115 -18.08 10.20 -2.94
N CYS A 116 -16.95 10.23 -2.23
CA CYS A 116 -16.92 10.14 -0.78
C CYS A 116 -17.72 11.29 -0.14
N VAL A 117 -17.43 12.54 -0.51
CA VAL A 117 -18.14 13.72 0.04
C VAL A 117 -19.63 13.67 -0.29
N GLN A 118 -19.98 13.29 -1.53
CA GLN A 118 -21.37 13.13 -1.93
C GLN A 118 -22.09 12.10 -1.05
N PHE A 119 -21.49 10.91 -0.89
CA PHE A 119 -22.01 9.87 -0.01
C PHE A 119 -22.19 10.35 1.44
N LEU A 120 -21.19 11.01 2.02
CA LEU A 120 -21.26 11.48 3.40
C LEU A 120 -22.38 12.51 3.60
N ARG A 121 -22.65 13.35 2.60
CA ARG A 121 -23.77 14.31 2.61
C ARG A 121 -25.11 13.60 2.45
N ASP A 122 -25.21 12.63 1.54
CA ASP A 122 -26.44 11.88 1.29
C ASP A 122 -26.86 11.07 2.52
N GLN A 123 -25.88 10.49 3.24
CA GLN A 123 -26.09 9.80 4.51
C GLN A 123 -26.24 10.76 5.72
N LYS A 124 -26.17 12.08 5.50
CA LYS A 124 -26.23 13.13 6.54
C LYS A 124 -25.20 12.94 7.66
N LEU A 125 -24.04 12.37 7.32
CA LEU A 125 -22.92 12.16 8.25
C LEU A 125 -22.05 13.41 8.40
N ILE A 126 -22.10 14.31 7.40
CA ILE A 126 -21.47 15.63 7.44
C ILE A 126 -22.47 16.70 6.98
N SER A 127 -22.26 17.94 7.40
CA SER A 127 -23.07 19.06 6.93
C SER A 127 -22.74 19.42 5.48
N LYS A 128 -23.63 20.14 4.79
CA LYS A 128 -23.40 20.55 3.40
C LYS A 128 -22.16 21.44 3.25
N ASP A 129 -21.90 22.27 4.26
CA ASP A 129 -20.83 23.27 4.27
C ASP A 129 -19.56 22.78 4.97
N ASP A 130 -19.56 21.55 5.49
CA ASP A 130 -18.40 20.96 6.15
C ASP A 130 -17.33 20.53 5.13
N PRO A 131 -16.12 21.12 5.16
CA PRO A 131 -15.00 20.70 4.33
C PRO A 131 -14.39 19.43 4.91
N PHE A 132 -14.99 18.28 4.58
CA PHE A 132 -14.51 16.95 5.02
C PHE A 132 -13.00 16.74 4.78
N PHE A 133 -12.51 17.18 3.62
CA PHE A 133 -11.08 17.23 3.33
C PHE A 133 -10.52 18.58 3.74
N SER A 134 -9.73 18.61 4.81
CA SER A 134 -9.11 19.80 5.37
C SER A 134 -7.77 19.48 6.01
N ALA A 135 -6.98 20.52 6.30
CA ALA A 135 -5.74 20.40 7.07
C ALA A 135 -5.98 20.13 8.57
N THR A 136 -7.23 20.18 9.03
CA THR A 136 -7.63 19.88 10.41
C THR A 136 -8.87 18.99 10.38
N PRO A 137 -8.71 17.70 10.01
CA PRO A 137 -9.84 16.79 9.91
C PRO A 137 -10.50 16.58 11.28
N SER A 138 -11.80 16.29 11.28
CA SER A 138 -12.52 15.87 12.48
C SER A 138 -11.92 14.58 13.06
N VAL A 139 -12.02 14.42 14.39
CA VAL A 139 -11.64 13.18 15.09
C VAL A 139 -12.33 11.94 14.51
N ASN A 140 -13.54 12.10 13.96
CA ASN A 140 -14.34 11.03 13.39
C ASN A 140 -13.99 10.70 11.93
N THR A 141 -13.07 11.44 11.29
CA THR A 141 -12.72 11.25 9.87
C THR A 141 -12.33 9.79 9.53
N PRO A 142 -11.51 9.07 10.32
CA PRO A 142 -11.28 7.64 10.10
C PRO A 142 -12.55 6.80 9.99
N THR A 143 -13.50 7.02 10.90
CA THR A 143 -14.77 6.30 10.96
C THR A 143 -15.63 6.61 9.74
N LEU A 144 -15.62 7.86 9.28
CA LEU A 144 -16.33 8.28 8.06
C LEU A 144 -15.73 7.66 6.79
N ILE A 145 -14.39 7.52 6.72
CA ILE A 145 -13.71 6.78 5.65
C ILE A 145 -14.16 5.32 5.65
N VAL A 146 -14.18 4.67 6.81
CA VAL A 146 -14.66 3.28 6.95
C VAL A 146 -16.11 3.14 6.54
N ALA A 147 -16.99 4.06 6.96
CA ALA A 147 -18.41 4.05 6.58
C ALA A 147 -18.58 4.08 5.05
N TRP A 148 -17.82 4.92 4.36
CA TRP A 148 -17.87 5.01 2.90
C TRP A 148 -17.38 3.72 2.22
N ILE A 149 -16.26 3.16 2.67
CA ILE A 149 -15.76 1.87 2.16
C ILE A 149 -16.76 0.75 2.45
N MET A 150 -17.35 0.73 3.65
CA MET A 150 -18.33 -0.27 4.07
C MET A 150 -19.58 -0.26 3.20
N ASP A 151 -20.13 0.93 2.92
CA ASP A 151 -21.32 1.06 2.09
C ASP A 151 -21.09 0.59 0.64
N SER A 152 -19.90 0.86 0.08
CA SER A 152 -19.61 0.47 -1.32
C SER A 152 -19.17 -1.00 -1.45
N CYS A 153 -18.36 -1.48 -0.51
CA CYS A 153 -17.61 -2.73 -0.68
C CYS A 153 -18.07 -3.85 0.24
N ASP A 154 -18.68 -3.59 1.39
CA ASP A 154 -18.95 -4.65 2.37
C ASP A 154 -20.32 -5.32 2.18
N GLU A 155 -20.48 -6.52 2.74
CA GLU A 155 -21.79 -7.17 2.88
C GLU A 155 -22.63 -6.55 4.01
N ILE A 156 -22.01 -5.78 4.90
CA ILE A 156 -22.67 -5.16 6.06
C ILE A 156 -23.05 -3.71 5.68
N ARG A 157 -24.28 -3.31 5.98
CA ARG A 157 -24.78 -1.94 5.86
C ARG A 157 -24.40 -1.12 7.10
N LEU A 158 -24.50 0.21 7.01
CA LEU A 158 -24.19 1.11 8.13
C LEU A 158 -25.09 0.92 9.35
N ASP A 159 -26.28 0.32 9.17
CA ASP A 159 -27.21 -0.05 10.24
C ASP A 159 -26.88 -1.42 10.88
N GLY A 160 -25.85 -2.12 10.38
CA GLY A 160 -25.45 -3.45 10.82
C GLY A 160 -26.18 -4.60 10.14
N THR A 161 -27.15 -4.33 9.27
CA THR A 161 -27.86 -5.37 8.51
C THR A 161 -27.00 -5.91 7.36
N ARG A 162 -27.29 -7.13 6.89
CA ARG A 162 -26.61 -7.73 5.74
C ARG A 162 -27.29 -7.32 4.43
N LYS A 163 -26.50 -6.96 3.42
CA LYS A 163 -26.95 -6.72 2.04
C LYS A 163 -27.37 -8.05 1.39
N PRO A 164 -28.43 -8.07 0.56
CA PRO A 164 -28.78 -9.22 -0.27
C PRO A 164 -27.63 -9.64 -1.18
N LYS A 165 -27.57 -10.93 -1.55
CA LYS A 165 -26.49 -11.46 -2.40
C LYS A 165 -26.57 -10.94 -3.84
N GLU A 166 -27.76 -10.54 -4.26
CA GLU A 166 -28.08 -10.02 -5.59
C GLU A 166 -27.62 -8.57 -5.77
N GLU A 167 -27.40 -7.84 -4.66
CA GLU A 167 -26.91 -6.48 -4.69
C GLU A 167 -25.43 -6.47 -5.10
N LEU A 168 -25.11 -5.68 -6.13
CA LEU A 168 -23.74 -5.52 -6.62
C LEU A 168 -22.88 -4.87 -5.53
N ARG A 169 -21.77 -5.53 -5.19
CA ARG A 169 -20.78 -5.08 -4.22
C ARG A 169 -19.44 -4.94 -4.89
N ASP A 170 -18.75 -3.83 -4.65
CA ASP A 170 -17.39 -3.67 -5.16
C ASP A 170 -16.41 -4.60 -4.45
N GLY A 171 -15.35 -4.99 -5.16
CA GLY A 171 -14.31 -5.89 -4.64
C GLY A 171 -13.29 -5.20 -3.73
N TYR A 172 -12.46 -5.98 -3.06
CA TYR A 172 -11.39 -5.47 -2.19
C TYR A 172 -10.43 -4.53 -2.92
N THR A 173 -10.13 -4.79 -4.20
CA THR A 173 -9.29 -3.90 -5.01
C THR A 173 -9.89 -2.49 -5.15
N HIS A 174 -11.22 -2.39 -5.20
CA HIS A 174 -11.89 -1.09 -5.21
C HIS A 174 -11.77 -0.38 -3.86
N ALA A 175 -11.95 -1.11 -2.76
CA ALA A 175 -11.75 -0.60 -1.41
C ALA A 175 -10.33 -0.04 -1.21
N GLN A 176 -9.30 -0.74 -1.70
CA GLN A 176 -7.91 -0.25 -1.68
C GLN A 176 -7.78 1.06 -2.45
N LYS A 177 -8.41 1.18 -3.61
CA LYS A 177 -8.42 2.43 -4.39
C LYS A 177 -9.12 3.57 -3.65
N MET A 178 -10.22 3.29 -2.94
CA MET A 178 -10.91 4.26 -2.09
C MET A 178 -10.00 4.75 -0.97
N ARG A 179 -9.37 3.85 -0.19
CA ARG A 179 -8.41 4.21 0.86
C ARG A 179 -7.21 4.99 0.32
N ALA A 180 -6.60 4.54 -0.78
CA ALA A 180 -5.48 5.23 -1.41
C ALA A 180 -5.84 6.65 -1.85
N SER A 181 -7.08 6.86 -2.34
CA SER A 181 -7.55 8.20 -2.68
C SER A 181 -7.71 9.12 -1.46
N MET A 182 -8.12 8.58 -0.30
CA MET A 182 -8.14 9.33 0.97
C MET A 182 -6.72 9.63 1.46
N THR A 183 -5.81 8.67 1.32
CA THR A 183 -4.39 8.84 1.67
C THR A 183 -3.76 9.95 0.86
N TYR A 184 -4.02 9.95 -0.46
CA TYR A 184 -3.60 11.02 -1.36
C TYR A 184 -4.23 12.37 -0.96
N ALA A 185 -5.54 12.42 -0.69
CA ALA A 185 -6.22 13.66 -0.31
C ALA A 185 -5.62 14.27 0.95
N PHE A 186 -5.66 13.54 2.06
CA PHE A 186 -5.20 14.04 3.37
C PHE A 186 -3.70 14.24 3.41
N GLY A 187 -2.93 13.29 2.89
CA GLY A 187 -1.47 13.34 2.94
C GLY A 187 -0.89 14.40 2.01
N ARG A 188 -1.35 14.41 0.74
CA ARG A 188 -0.76 15.27 -0.30
C ARG A 188 -1.46 16.62 -0.43
N LEU A 189 -2.78 16.63 -0.59
CA LEU A 189 -3.51 17.87 -0.88
C LEU A 189 -3.68 18.75 0.36
N HIS A 190 -3.78 18.13 1.55
CA HIS A 190 -3.94 18.83 2.82
C HIS A 190 -2.70 18.80 3.71
N GLY A 191 -1.58 18.28 3.22
CA GLY A 191 -0.28 18.39 3.88
C GLY A 191 -0.13 17.59 5.18
N LEU A 192 -1.00 16.61 5.45
CA LEU A 192 -0.92 15.80 6.68
C LEU A 192 0.14 14.70 6.62
N GLY A 193 0.76 14.49 5.45
CA GLY A 193 1.81 13.50 5.23
C GLY A 193 1.34 12.05 5.41
N SER A 194 2.27 11.20 5.84
CA SER A 194 2.08 9.76 6.10
C SER A 194 2.08 9.41 7.58
N LEU A 195 2.13 10.41 8.47
CA LEU A 195 2.17 10.17 9.91
C LEU A 195 0.90 9.42 10.37
N PRO A 196 1.03 8.43 11.26
CA PRO A 196 -0.11 7.76 11.86
C PRO A 196 -1.08 8.76 12.52
N TRP A 197 -2.38 8.49 12.44
CA TRP A 197 -3.41 9.33 13.06
C TRP A 197 -3.37 9.21 14.59
N HIS A 198 -3.05 10.30 15.30
CA HIS A 198 -2.90 10.30 16.76
C HIS A 198 -3.30 11.65 17.37
N PRO A 199 -3.73 11.69 18.65
CA PRO A 199 -3.95 12.94 19.35
C PRO A 199 -2.62 13.65 19.65
N SER A 200 -2.58 14.97 19.46
CA SER A 200 -1.46 15.81 19.83
C SER A 200 -1.38 15.96 21.35
N GLU A 201 -0.20 15.71 21.92
CA GLU A 201 0.06 15.90 23.35
C GLU A 201 -0.08 17.35 23.82
N THR A 202 0.10 18.32 22.91
CA THR A 202 0.14 19.75 23.27
C THR A 202 -1.12 20.51 22.84
N THR A 203 -1.74 20.13 21.74
CA THR A 203 -2.84 20.92 21.15
C THR A 203 -4.23 20.29 21.30
N ASP A 204 -4.31 19.06 21.82
CA ASP A 204 -5.54 18.25 21.90
C ASP A 204 -6.26 18.07 20.54
N ARG A 205 -5.54 18.34 19.43
CA ARG A 205 -6.01 18.14 18.06
C ARG A 205 -5.48 16.82 17.54
N MET A 206 -6.22 16.19 16.64
CA MET A 206 -5.72 15.02 15.93
C MET A 206 -4.71 15.45 14.87
N LEU A 207 -3.57 14.75 14.84
CA LEU A 207 -2.48 14.92 13.88
C LEU A 207 -2.29 13.65 13.05
N GLY A 208 -1.64 13.81 11.90
CA GLY A 208 -1.36 12.74 10.95
C GLY A 208 -2.49 12.53 9.94
N ASN A 209 -2.43 11.43 9.21
CA ASN A 209 -3.36 11.15 8.12
C ASN A 209 -4.45 10.16 8.57
N PRO A 210 -5.74 10.53 8.56
CA PRO A 210 -6.81 9.69 9.09
C PRO A 210 -7.00 8.38 8.31
N SER A 211 -6.55 8.30 7.06
CA SER A 211 -6.64 7.08 6.24
C SER A 211 -5.61 6.00 6.59
N VAL A 212 -4.54 6.37 7.31
CA VAL A 212 -3.55 5.43 7.87
C VAL A 212 -3.77 5.15 9.35
N SER A 213 -4.93 5.54 9.89
CA SER A 213 -5.31 5.23 11.26
C SER A 213 -5.49 3.73 11.50
N ASN A 214 -5.32 3.30 12.75
CA ASN A 214 -5.57 1.91 13.14
C ASN A 214 -7.00 1.45 12.83
N VAL A 215 -7.97 2.36 12.91
CA VAL A 215 -9.39 2.08 12.61
C VAL A 215 -9.57 1.69 11.14
N VAL A 216 -9.02 2.47 10.21
CA VAL A 216 -9.12 2.20 8.77
C VAL A 216 -8.34 0.94 8.42
N SER A 217 -7.11 0.79 8.92
CA SER A 217 -6.23 -0.34 8.60
C SER A 217 -6.79 -1.67 9.13
N SER A 218 -7.26 -1.71 10.38
CA SER A 218 -7.93 -2.90 10.96
C SER A 218 -9.18 -3.29 10.18
N TYR A 219 -9.97 -2.29 9.75
CA TYR A 219 -11.13 -2.52 8.93
C TYR A 219 -10.76 -3.10 7.56
N MET A 220 -9.73 -2.57 6.89
CA MET A 220 -9.26 -3.06 5.59
C MET A 220 -8.77 -4.51 5.66
N VAL A 221 -8.02 -4.90 6.69
CA VAL A 221 -7.59 -6.30 6.87
C VAL A 221 -8.80 -7.21 7.06
N SER A 222 -9.76 -6.79 7.88
CA SER A 222 -10.99 -7.55 8.12
C SER A 222 -11.85 -7.69 6.86
N LEU A 223 -11.98 -6.60 6.08
CA LEU A 223 -12.68 -6.60 4.81
C LEU A 223 -12.02 -7.55 3.82
N ARG A 224 -10.69 -7.54 3.72
CA ARG A 224 -9.92 -8.48 2.88
C ARG A 224 -10.25 -9.93 3.22
N ARG A 225 -10.24 -10.28 4.50
CA ARG A 225 -10.56 -11.64 4.97
C ARG A 225 -11.99 -12.04 4.59
N ARG A 226 -12.98 -11.16 4.80
CA ARG A 226 -14.38 -11.42 4.39
C ARG A 226 -14.50 -11.62 2.88
N LYS A 227 -13.84 -10.78 2.08
CA LYS A 227 -13.86 -10.90 0.62
C LYS A 227 -13.25 -12.21 0.12
N VAL A 228 -12.15 -12.64 0.72
CA VAL A 228 -11.55 -13.95 0.43
C VAL A 228 -12.49 -15.10 0.80
N GLN A 229 -13.17 -15.01 1.95
CA GLN A 229 -14.18 -16.00 2.35
C GLN A 229 -15.38 -16.04 1.40
N ASP A 230 -15.79 -14.89 0.85
CA ASP A 230 -16.82 -14.76 -0.18
C ASP A 230 -16.33 -15.25 -1.57
N GLY A 231 -15.09 -15.72 -1.69
CA GLY A 231 -14.52 -16.27 -2.91
C GLY A 231 -13.83 -15.25 -3.83
N GLU A 232 -13.65 -14.00 -3.39
CA GLU A 232 -12.82 -13.04 -4.12
C GLU A 232 -11.37 -13.56 -4.14
N THR A 233 -10.77 -13.65 -5.32
CA THR A 233 -9.40 -14.13 -5.46
C THR A 233 -8.46 -13.14 -4.79
N ALA A 234 -7.68 -13.59 -3.80
CA ALA A 234 -6.71 -12.75 -3.14
C ALA A 234 -5.75 -12.07 -4.15
N THR A 235 -5.68 -10.73 -4.12
CA THR A 235 -4.98 -9.89 -5.12
C THR A 235 -3.51 -10.29 -5.32
N SER A 236 -2.83 -10.77 -4.28
CA SER A 236 -1.41 -11.17 -4.32
C SER A 236 -1.17 -12.64 -4.70
N ALA A 237 -2.21 -13.46 -4.74
CA ALA A 237 -2.10 -14.88 -5.02
C ALA A 237 -2.98 -15.21 -6.24
N ARG A 238 -2.52 -14.83 -7.44
CA ARG A 238 -2.92 -15.61 -8.60
C ARG A 238 -2.42 -17.03 -8.36
N ALA A 239 -3.32 -17.91 -7.91
CA ALA A 239 -3.01 -19.30 -7.71
C ALA A 239 -2.35 -19.84 -8.98
N ILE A 240 -1.17 -20.42 -8.84
CA ILE A 240 -0.53 -21.14 -9.94
C ILE A 240 -1.51 -22.24 -10.36
N THR A 241 -2.08 -22.12 -11.55
CA THR A 241 -3.00 -23.12 -12.10
C THR A 241 -2.23 -24.19 -12.85
N LEU A 242 -2.86 -25.35 -13.05
CA LEU A 242 -2.33 -26.41 -13.91
C LEU A 242 -1.96 -25.87 -15.31
N GLU A 243 -2.77 -24.97 -15.86
CA GLU A 243 -2.53 -24.36 -17.18
C GLU A 243 -1.33 -23.41 -17.17
N ILE A 244 -1.08 -22.68 -16.07
CA ILE A 244 0.15 -21.89 -15.91
C ILE A 244 1.38 -22.83 -15.85
N MET A 245 1.30 -23.92 -15.09
CA MET A 245 2.37 -24.92 -14.99
C MET A 245 2.69 -25.56 -16.34
N LYS A 246 1.65 -25.92 -17.11
CA LYS A 246 1.79 -26.49 -18.45
C LYS A 246 2.48 -25.50 -19.41
N ARG A 247 2.02 -24.24 -19.44
CA ARG A 247 2.64 -23.20 -20.27
C ARG A 247 4.09 -22.94 -19.89
N LEU A 248 4.39 -22.91 -18.60
CA LEU A 248 5.76 -22.76 -18.09
C LEU A 248 6.65 -23.93 -18.53
N PHE A 249 6.15 -25.16 -18.40
CA PHE A 249 6.86 -26.35 -18.84
C PHE A 249 7.14 -26.32 -20.35
N VAL A 250 6.14 -26.05 -21.18
CA VAL A 250 6.32 -25.95 -22.65
C VAL A 250 7.33 -24.87 -23.01
N HIS A 251 7.25 -23.69 -22.38
CA HIS A 251 8.17 -22.59 -22.63
C HIS A 251 9.62 -22.94 -22.25
N ASN A 252 9.84 -23.55 -21.08
CA ASN A 252 11.19 -23.90 -20.60
C ASN A 252 11.79 -25.10 -21.34
N ASN A 253 10.98 -25.92 -22.01
CA ASN A 253 11.45 -27.06 -22.81
C ASN A 253 11.78 -26.73 -24.27
N ARG A 254 11.61 -25.47 -24.71
CA ARG A 254 12.08 -25.04 -26.03
C ARG A 254 13.60 -25.20 -26.17
N PRO A 255 14.13 -25.56 -27.35
CA PRO A 255 15.55 -25.85 -27.54
C PRO A 255 16.44 -24.66 -27.13
N GLU A 256 16.02 -23.43 -27.42
CA GLU A 256 16.73 -22.20 -27.05
C GLU A 256 16.87 -21.99 -25.54
N ASN A 257 15.93 -22.52 -24.75
CA ASN A 257 15.87 -22.38 -23.29
C ASN A 257 16.48 -23.58 -22.56
N ARG A 258 16.66 -24.71 -23.24
CA ARG A 258 17.22 -25.94 -22.68
C ARG A 258 18.74 -25.93 -22.65
N VAL A 259 19.40 -25.28 -23.61
CA VAL A 259 20.86 -25.30 -23.74
C VAL A 259 21.50 -24.42 -22.66
N VAL A 260 22.36 -25.03 -21.84
CA VAL A 260 23.15 -24.31 -20.84
C VAL A 260 24.24 -23.52 -21.56
N LYS A 261 24.07 -22.20 -21.60
CA LYS A 261 25.09 -21.28 -22.13
C LYS A 261 26.06 -20.88 -21.02
N PRO A 262 27.36 -20.70 -21.33
CA PRO A 262 28.29 -20.12 -20.37
C PRO A 262 27.82 -18.73 -19.94
N TYR A 263 28.11 -18.38 -18.69
CA TYR A 263 27.75 -17.07 -18.16
C TYR A 263 28.51 -15.98 -18.93
N VAL A 264 27.77 -15.04 -19.50
CA VAL A 264 28.33 -13.85 -20.14
C VAL A 264 27.82 -12.65 -19.35
N PRO A 265 28.69 -11.83 -18.73
CA PRO A 265 28.29 -10.60 -18.07
C PRO A 265 27.70 -9.64 -19.12
N GLY A 266 26.39 -9.43 -19.09
CA GLY A 266 25.70 -8.50 -19.99
C GLY A 266 25.14 -7.30 -19.23
N LYS A 267 25.27 -6.09 -19.80
CA LYS A 267 24.50 -4.93 -19.34
C LYS A 267 23.02 -5.23 -19.59
N ARG A 268 22.21 -5.33 -18.53
CA ARG A 268 20.76 -5.57 -18.62
C ARG A 268 20.08 -4.37 -19.27
N GLY A 269 20.02 -4.33 -20.60
CA GLY A 269 19.19 -3.37 -21.32
C GLY A 269 17.70 -3.65 -21.11
N LYS A 270 16.83 -2.65 -21.32
CA LYS A 270 15.35 -2.80 -21.20
C LYS A 270 14.77 -3.97 -22.04
N LYS A 271 15.44 -4.37 -23.13
CA LYS A 271 15.07 -5.54 -23.97
C LYS A 271 15.48 -6.91 -23.39
N ALA A 272 16.35 -6.95 -22.38
CA ALA A 272 16.86 -8.17 -21.76
C ALA A 272 15.93 -8.73 -20.66
N LEU A 273 14.78 -8.09 -20.39
CA LEU A 273 13.83 -8.56 -19.37
C LEU A 273 13.37 -10.01 -19.65
N HIS A 274 13.21 -10.38 -20.91
CA HIS A 274 12.82 -11.74 -21.31
C HIS A 274 13.97 -12.77 -21.25
N GLN A 275 15.22 -12.33 -21.10
CA GLN A 275 16.41 -13.17 -20.97
C GLN A 275 16.76 -13.45 -19.50
N TRP A 276 15.77 -13.37 -18.61
CA TRP A 276 15.97 -13.67 -17.20
C TRP A 276 16.20 -15.19 -17.00
N GLY A 277 17.26 -15.54 -16.29
CA GLY A 277 17.61 -16.91 -15.91
C GLY A 277 18.03 -17.81 -17.07
N GLY A 278 19.29 -18.24 -17.09
CA GLY A 278 19.75 -19.26 -18.04
C GLY A 278 19.05 -20.62 -17.84
N ALA A 279 19.35 -21.60 -18.69
CA ALA A 279 18.71 -22.92 -18.67
C ALA A 279 18.71 -23.60 -17.29
N ARG A 280 19.80 -23.45 -16.51
CA ARG A 280 19.88 -24.00 -15.15
C ARG A 280 18.84 -23.39 -14.20
N THR A 281 18.76 -22.07 -14.16
CA THR A 281 17.80 -21.35 -13.31
C THR A 281 16.37 -21.69 -13.69
N ARG A 282 16.08 -21.81 -14.99
CA ARG A 282 14.74 -22.18 -15.47
C ARG A 282 14.34 -23.58 -15.03
N ARG A 283 15.24 -24.55 -15.14
CA ARG A 283 15.01 -25.92 -14.65
C ARG A 283 14.79 -25.94 -13.14
N LEU A 284 15.64 -25.23 -12.39
CA LEU A 284 15.50 -25.11 -10.94
C LEU A 284 14.14 -24.52 -10.55
N LEU A 285 13.73 -23.41 -11.17
CA LEU A 285 12.44 -22.78 -10.91
C LEU A 285 11.28 -23.71 -11.28
N THR A 286 11.33 -24.40 -12.42
CA THR A 286 10.30 -25.40 -12.78
C THR A 286 10.21 -26.51 -11.75
N THR A 287 11.34 -27.00 -11.21
CA THR A 287 11.34 -27.98 -10.12
C THR A 287 10.70 -27.40 -8.85
N ILE A 288 11.09 -26.19 -8.43
CA ILE A 288 10.54 -25.51 -7.25
C ILE A 288 9.02 -25.31 -7.40
N TYR A 289 8.55 -24.78 -8.54
CA TYR A 289 7.13 -24.59 -8.81
C TYR A 289 6.36 -25.91 -8.82
N THR A 290 6.96 -26.96 -9.39
CA THR A 290 6.32 -28.28 -9.39
C THR A 290 6.18 -28.81 -7.98
N LEU A 291 7.23 -28.77 -7.16
CA LEU A 291 7.20 -29.19 -5.77
C LEU A 291 6.19 -28.39 -4.94
N ALA A 292 6.20 -27.05 -5.08
CA ALA A 292 5.24 -26.18 -4.42
C ALA A 292 3.79 -26.56 -4.78
N PHE A 293 3.53 -26.78 -6.08
CA PHE A 293 2.21 -27.09 -6.60
C PHE A 293 1.73 -28.50 -6.20
N THR A 294 2.58 -29.53 -6.32
CA THR A 294 2.19 -30.92 -6.04
C THR A 294 2.09 -31.22 -4.55
N CYS A 295 2.94 -30.60 -3.73
CA CYS A 295 2.97 -30.83 -2.28
C CYS A 295 2.16 -29.78 -1.50
N LEU A 296 1.64 -28.76 -2.19
CA LEU A 296 0.96 -27.59 -1.60
C LEU A 296 1.83 -26.91 -0.54
N LEU A 297 3.07 -26.59 -0.94
CA LEU A 297 4.06 -25.94 -0.10
C LEU A 297 4.21 -24.48 -0.49
N ARG A 298 4.54 -23.63 0.50
CA ARG A 298 4.98 -22.25 0.26
C ARG A 298 6.41 -22.25 -0.32
N PHE A 299 6.83 -21.15 -0.94
CA PHE A 299 8.19 -21.08 -1.51
C PHE A 299 9.28 -21.15 -0.45
N ASP A 300 9.09 -20.54 0.71
CA ASP A 300 10.04 -20.62 1.83
C ASP A 300 10.18 -22.05 2.36
N GLU A 301 9.10 -22.83 2.35
CA GLU A 301 9.10 -24.25 2.67
C GLU A 301 9.88 -25.06 1.63
N VAL A 302 9.64 -24.83 0.33
CA VAL A 302 10.37 -25.55 -0.74
C VAL A 302 11.87 -25.25 -0.69
N LEU A 303 12.27 -24.02 -0.36
CA LEU A 303 13.69 -23.64 -0.29
C LEU A 303 14.45 -24.30 0.89
N LYS A 304 13.75 -24.86 1.88
CA LYS A 304 14.35 -25.65 2.97
C LYS A 304 14.66 -27.10 2.56
N ILE A 305 14.17 -27.54 1.39
CA ILE A 305 14.38 -28.91 0.90
C ILE A 305 15.80 -29.06 0.33
N CYS A 306 16.59 -29.93 0.95
CA CYS A 306 17.91 -30.34 0.49
C CYS A 306 17.86 -31.60 -0.38
N ALA A 307 18.94 -31.89 -1.11
CA ALA A 307 19.03 -33.06 -1.99
C ALA A 307 18.81 -34.40 -1.26
N HIS A 308 19.30 -34.53 -0.02
CA HIS A 308 19.15 -35.77 0.77
C HIS A 308 17.71 -36.04 1.22
N HIS A 309 16.80 -35.06 1.12
CA HIS A 309 15.37 -35.25 1.37
C HIS A 309 14.62 -35.87 0.19
N VAL A 310 15.28 -36.00 -0.97
CA VAL A 310 14.70 -36.56 -2.19
C VAL A 310 15.28 -37.95 -2.39
N THR A 311 14.45 -38.98 -2.22
CA THR A 311 14.86 -40.39 -2.35
C THR A 311 13.96 -41.13 -3.34
N HIS A 312 14.43 -42.24 -3.88
CA HIS A 312 13.59 -43.11 -4.71
C HIS A 312 12.66 -43.94 -3.83
N PHE A 313 11.43 -44.16 -4.29
CA PHE A 313 10.51 -45.04 -3.59
C PHE A 313 10.95 -46.51 -3.76
N PRO A 314 11.12 -47.29 -2.68
CA PRO A 314 11.55 -48.68 -2.79
C PRO A 314 10.59 -49.49 -3.66
N GLY A 315 11.12 -50.17 -4.68
CA GLY A 315 10.34 -51.01 -5.59
C GLY A 315 9.65 -50.26 -6.74
N ASN A 316 9.85 -48.94 -6.89
CA ASN A 316 9.37 -48.20 -8.06
C ASN A 316 10.25 -47.00 -8.41
N ASP A 317 11.14 -47.17 -9.40
CA ASP A 317 12.08 -46.14 -9.86
C ASP A 317 11.39 -44.91 -10.47
N LYS A 318 10.10 -45.00 -10.81
CA LYS A 318 9.31 -43.89 -11.35
C LYS A 318 8.73 -43.00 -10.24
N LEU A 319 8.78 -43.43 -8.98
CA LEU A 319 8.26 -42.68 -7.85
C LEU A 319 9.40 -42.09 -7.03
N ILE A 320 9.24 -40.81 -6.70
CA ILE A 320 10.15 -40.07 -5.84
C ILE A 320 9.45 -39.87 -4.50
N LYS A 321 10.14 -40.23 -3.42
CA LYS A 321 9.75 -39.92 -2.05
C LYS A 321 10.41 -38.60 -1.65
N LEU A 322 9.59 -37.66 -1.20
CA LEU A 322 10.03 -36.38 -0.67
C LEU A 322 9.81 -36.35 0.84
N GLU A 323 10.88 -36.26 1.61
CA GLU A 323 10.82 -36.11 3.07
C GLU A 323 10.85 -34.62 3.42
N LEU A 324 9.82 -34.12 4.12
CA LEU A 324 9.76 -32.71 4.50
C LEU A 324 10.48 -32.54 5.84
N PRO A 325 11.54 -31.72 5.94
CA PRO A 325 12.27 -31.49 7.19
C PRO A 325 11.52 -30.59 8.18
N PHE A 326 10.29 -30.21 7.85
CA PHE A 326 9.43 -29.35 8.64
C PHE A 326 8.02 -29.90 8.63
N ARG A 327 7.26 -29.57 9.67
CA ARG A 327 5.82 -29.80 9.69
C ARG A 327 5.18 -28.85 8.69
N LYS A 328 4.38 -29.38 7.77
CA LYS A 328 3.57 -28.57 6.84
C LYS A 328 2.77 -27.56 7.65
N THR A 329 2.96 -26.27 7.39
CA THR A 329 2.16 -25.24 8.05
C THR A 329 0.69 -25.49 7.72
N HIS A 330 -0.17 -25.47 8.74
CA HIS A 330 -1.60 -25.62 8.54
C HIS A 330 -2.07 -24.56 7.54
N GLN A 331 -2.89 -24.91 6.54
CA GLN A 331 -3.32 -23.96 5.51
C GLN A 331 -4.01 -22.71 6.09
N TYR A 332 -4.48 -22.80 7.33
CA TYR A 332 -5.15 -21.73 8.07
C TYR A 332 -4.28 -21.07 9.16
N GLY A 333 -2.97 -21.35 9.23
CA GLY A 333 -2.13 -20.94 10.36
C GLY A 333 -2.44 -21.80 11.60
N GLY A 334 -1.45 -22.55 12.07
CA GLY A 334 -1.56 -23.22 13.37
C GLY A 334 -1.02 -22.28 14.44
N LYS A 335 -1.76 -22.14 15.54
CA LYS A 335 -1.41 -21.36 16.74
C LYS A 335 0.05 -21.49 17.15
#